data_AF-A0A1Y1W8F9-F1
#
_entry.id   AF-A0A1Y1W8F9-F1
#
_cell.length_a   1.000
_cell.length_b   1.000
_cell.length_c   1.000
_cell.angle_alpha   90.00
_cell.angle_beta   90.00
_cell.angle_gamma   90.00
#
_symmetry.space_group_name_H-M   'P 1'
#
loop_
_entity.id
_entity.type
_entity.pdbx_description
1 polymer ?
#
loop_
_entity_poly.entity_id
_entity_poly.type
_entity_poly.pdbx_seq_one_letter_code
_entity_poly.pdbx_strand_id
1 'polypeptide(L)'
;MYAHRAIQRIAQQTPRALLFSTSSAQAPQTVEIQKRAFPKFSITASGLSSLIPRSQQLAKALTLGKFTVTQPELTRLASQFLAANEHASMEEWRTQALGVFHGDVREITRAASLFAKLSPNKSLSYALYKVAAEEGHANAAYHYAVLLGTGEMRMEGGRGVGGQIIKDLAKIGHPPGLMLLAETRLARNDAAGAYAMLEQAAKGGVAAAAFQLGKLMRDGRVGEPDQARGWFEEAARLGSPEGLFMAGTVLAGEEKFGEALDYFERAAALGNVEAQYNVGLYYLQGTGCEKNPELAVEYWTMAAAERFPVAMLNLAKLLMEGKEVARDRRRARRLLEAAVEASDKDGFIKDQALALMERMGKGSDSRCNVM
;
A
#
# COMPACT_ATOMS: atom_id res chain seq x y z
N MET A 1 -10.01 7.08 18.97
CA MET A 1 -9.13 7.89 18.08
C MET A 1 -7.92 7.12 17.55
N TYR A 2 -7.20 6.32 18.36
CA TYR A 2 -5.97 5.65 17.91
C TYR A 2 -6.14 4.55 16.86
N ALA A 3 -7.12 3.65 17.00
CA ALA A 3 -7.44 2.64 15.98
C ALA A 3 -7.85 3.29 14.63
N HIS A 4 -8.47 4.46 14.69
CA HIS A 4 -8.89 5.22 13.50
C HIS A 4 -7.69 5.83 12.76
N ARG A 5 -6.71 6.41 13.47
CA ARG A 5 -5.47 6.90 12.86
C ARG A 5 -4.61 5.76 12.30
N ALA A 6 -4.61 4.60 12.96
CA ALA A 6 -3.95 3.39 12.43
C ALA A 6 -4.64 2.94 11.13
N ILE A 7 -5.96 2.74 11.12
CA ILE A 7 -6.73 2.35 9.92
C ILE A 7 -6.57 3.36 8.78
N GLN A 8 -6.54 4.67 9.06
CA GLN A 8 -6.28 5.69 8.04
C GLN A 8 -4.84 5.66 7.51
N ARG A 9 -3.84 5.46 8.38
CA ARG A 9 -2.44 5.27 7.95
C ARG A 9 -2.29 4.01 7.11
N ILE A 10 -2.93 2.91 7.48
CA ILE A 10 -2.96 1.67 6.68
C ILE A 10 -3.58 1.94 5.32
N ALA A 11 -4.75 2.58 5.25
CA ALA A 11 -5.40 2.90 3.99
C ALA A 11 -4.57 3.83 3.09
N GLN A 12 -3.64 4.62 3.66
CA GLN A 12 -2.75 5.54 2.95
C GLN A 12 -1.35 4.99 2.65
N GLN A 13 -0.83 4.06 3.47
CA GLN A 13 0.54 3.51 3.40
C GLN A 13 0.59 2.07 2.92
N THR A 14 -0.54 1.35 2.92
CA THR A 14 -0.59 0.10 2.19
C THR A 14 -0.54 0.42 0.70
N PRO A 15 0.41 -0.14 -0.07
CA PRO A 15 0.20 -0.22 -1.50
C PRO A 15 -1.19 -0.84 -1.69
N ARG A 16 -1.90 -0.36 -2.72
CA ARG A 16 -3.18 -0.91 -3.21
C ARG A 16 -3.16 -2.44 -3.46
N ALA A 17 -2.12 -3.16 -3.07
CA ALA A 17 -1.96 -4.60 -3.05
C ALA A 17 -2.40 -5.27 -1.73
N LEU A 18 -2.31 -4.62 -0.55
CA LEU A 18 -2.68 -5.27 0.73
C LEU A 18 -4.19 -5.33 1.02
N LEU A 19 -4.99 -4.54 0.29
CA LEU A 19 -6.42 -4.74 0.18
C LEU A 19 -6.77 -5.90 -0.81
N PHE A 20 -5.78 -6.51 -1.48
CA PHE A 20 -6.01 -7.24 -2.73
C PHE A 20 -5.12 -8.49 -2.98
N SER A 21 -4.35 -9.01 -2.03
CA SER A 21 -3.67 -10.32 -2.20
C SER A 21 -4.53 -11.47 -1.67
N THR A 22 -5.54 -11.89 -2.46
CA THR A 22 -6.16 -13.22 -2.26
C THR A 22 -5.30 -14.29 -2.92
N SER A 23 -4.11 -14.53 -2.39
CA SER A 23 -3.40 -15.78 -2.65
C SER A 23 -2.85 -16.30 -1.34
N SER A 24 -3.67 -17.08 -0.66
CA SER A 24 -3.19 -17.99 0.37
C SER A 24 -4.14 -19.17 0.46
N ALA A 25 -3.59 -20.37 0.25
CA ALA A 25 -4.24 -21.67 0.28
C ALA A 25 -4.68 -22.09 1.71
N GLN A 26 -5.16 -21.14 2.52
CA GLN A 26 -5.69 -21.41 3.84
C GLN A 26 -7.19 -21.69 3.76
N ALA A 27 -7.64 -22.69 4.54
CA ALA A 27 -9.05 -23.02 4.68
C ALA A 27 -9.84 -21.78 5.12
N PRO A 28 -11.08 -21.59 4.63
CA PRO A 28 -11.90 -20.45 5.01
C PRO A 28 -12.09 -20.42 6.53
N GLN A 29 -11.66 -19.33 7.17
CA GLN A 29 -11.91 -19.08 8.58
C GLN A 29 -13.30 -18.50 8.77
N THR A 30 -14.01 -18.96 9.79
CA THR A 30 -15.33 -18.48 10.16
C THR A 30 -15.26 -17.53 11.36
N VAL A 31 -15.95 -16.40 11.30
CA VAL A 31 -16.09 -15.44 12.41
C VAL A 31 -17.57 -15.21 12.69
N GLU A 32 -17.99 -15.28 13.94
CA GLU A 32 -19.37 -14.95 14.28
C GLU A 32 -19.54 -13.43 14.38
N ILE A 33 -20.46 -12.87 13.61
CA ILE A 33 -20.80 -11.45 13.65
C ILE A 33 -22.27 -11.30 13.94
N GLN A 34 -22.58 -10.47 14.94
CA GLN A 34 -23.95 -10.13 15.25
C GLN A 34 -24.66 -9.54 14.03
N LYS A 35 -25.74 -10.19 13.59
CA LYS A 35 -26.63 -9.65 12.57
C LYS A 35 -27.21 -8.33 13.08
N ARG A 36 -26.99 -7.26 12.34
CA ARG A 36 -27.47 -5.91 12.69
C ARG A 36 -28.26 -5.33 11.54
N ALA A 37 -29.26 -4.51 11.86
CA ALA A 37 -30.03 -3.81 10.86
C ALA A 37 -29.11 -3.02 9.92
N PHE A 38 -29.44 -3.02 8.64
CA PHE A 38 -28.74 -2.16 7.69
C PHE A 38 -29.03 -0.70 8.06
N PRO A 39 -28.01 0.14 8.12
CA PRO A 39 -28.23 1.57 8.23
C PRO A 39 -28.89 2.12 6.98
N LYS A 40 -29.65 3.20 7.15
CA LYS A 40 -30.14 3.99 6.03
C LYS A 40 -28.97 4.74 5.41
N PHE A 41 -28.71 4.51 4.13
CA PHE A 41 -27.68 5.24 3.39
C PHE A 41 -28.33 6.40 2.61
N SER A 42 -27.77 7.60 2.69
CA SER A 42 -28.10 8.67 1.75
C SER A 42 -27.26 8.50 0.48
N ILE A 43 -27.70 7.63 -0.42
CA ILE A 43 -27.07 7.54 -1.74
C ILE A 43 -27.69 8.61 -2.63
N THR A 44 -26.91 9.58 -3.11
CA THR A 44 -27.41 10.58 -4.05
C THR A 44 -27.64 9.93 -5.43
N ALA A 45 -28.70 10.33 -6.13
CA ALA A 45 -29.04 9.85 -7.48
C ALA A 45 -27.88 9.96 -8.50
N SER A 46 -26.98 10.94 -8.32
CA SER A 46 -25.78 11.12 -9.16
C SER A 46 -24.66 10.11 -8.90
N GLY A 47 -24.54 9.57 -7.67
CA GLY A 47 -23.64 8.45 -7.38
C GLY A 47 -24.15 7.14 -7.99
N LEU A 48 -25.48 7.03 -8.13
CA LEU A 48 -26.22 5.84 -8.51
C LEU A 48 -26.21 5.55 -10.02
N SER A 49 -26.31 6.57 -10.87
CA SER A 49 -26.25 6.42 -12.34
C SER A 49 -24.88 5.97 -12.86
N SER A 50 -23.82 6.18 -12.07
CA SER A 50 -22.44 5.77 -12.41
C SER A 50 -22.15 4.28 -12.18
N LEU A 51 -23.01 3.57 -11.44
CA LEU A 51 -22.79 2.15 -11.06
C LEU A 51 -23.14 1.19 -12.21
N ILE A 52 -24.19 1.48 -12.97
CA ILE A 52 -24.72 0.57 -14.01
C ILE A 52 -23.74 0.42 -15.19
N PRO A 53 -23.20 1.49 -15.81
CA PRO A 53 -22.21 1.34 -16.89
C PRO A 53 -20.91 0.66 -16.42
N ARG A 54 -20.53 0.85 -15.15
CA ARG A 54 -19.33 0.24 -14.56
C ARG A 54 -19.51 -1.24 -14.25
N SER A 55 -20.74 -1.70 -14.00
CA SER A 55 -21.05 -3.15 -13.89
C SER A 55 -20.77 -3.91 -15.19
N GLN A 56 -20.78 -3.23 -16.35
CA GLN A 56 -20.39 -3.83 -17.62
C GLN A 56 -18.86 -4.00 -17.76
N GLN A 57 -18.09 -2.99 -17.35
CA GLN A 57 -16.62 -3.08 -17.30
C GLN A 57 -16.15 -4.14 -16.28
N LEU A 58 -16.86 -4.24 -15.16
CA LEU A 58 -16.67 -5.23 -14.10
C LEU A 58 -16.77 -6.66 -14.65
N ALA A 59 -17.81 -6.94 -15.43
CA ALA A 59 -18.02 -8.30 -15.90
C ALA A 59 -16.99 -8.77 -16.94
N LYS A 60 -16.47 -7.85 -17.75
CA LYS A 60 -15.33 -8.12 -18.63
C LYS A 60 -14.07 -8.52 -17.84
N ALA A 61 -13.84 -7.87 -16.69
CA ALA A 61 -12.74 -8.23 -15.78
C ALA A 61 -12.98 -9.58 -15.06
N LEU A 62 -14.24 -9.97 -14.87
CA LEU A 62 -14.65 -11.20 -14.18
C LEU A 62 -14.65 -12.45 -15.06
N THR A 63 -14.94 -12.32 -16.37
CA THR A 63 -14.85 -13.44 -17.34
C THR A 63 -13.46 -14.08 -17.40
N LEU A 64 -12.41 -13.37 -16.98
CA LEU A 64 -11.03 -13.88 -16.95
C LEU A 64 -10.72 -14.78 -15.75
N GLY A 65 -11.59 -14.82 -14.72
CA GLY A 65 -11.30 -15.42 -13.42
C GLY A 65 -12.25 -16.51 -12.97
N LYS A 66 -12.60 -17.50 -13.82
CA LYS A 66 -13.44 -18.68 -13.46
C LYS A 66 -14.69 -18.35 -12.61
N PHE A 67 -15.26 -17.16 -12.77
CA PHE A 67 -16.37 -16.66 -11.98
C PHE A 67 -17.67 -17.23 -12.55
N THR A 68 -18.51 -17.85 -11.71
CA THR A 68 -19.76 -18.48 -12.17
C THR A 68 -20.88 -17.46 -12.39
N VAL A 69 -20.77 -16.27 -11.79
CA VAL A 69 -21.76 -15.19 -11.92
C VAL A 69 -21.48 -14.31 -13.14
N THR A 70 -22.51 -14.10 -13.96
CA THR A 70 -22.45 -13.42 -15.24
C THR A 70 -22.59 -11.89 -15.12
N GLN A 71 -22.23 -11.17 -16.20
CA GLN A 71 -22.45 -9.72 -16.29
C GLN A 71 -23.88 -9.30 -15.97
N PRO A 72 -24.92 -9.87 -16.62
CA PRO A 72 -26.27 -9.37 -16.44
C PRO A 72 -26.77 -9.59 -15.01
N GLU A 73 -26.29 -10.65 -14.34
CA GLU A 73 -26.61 -10.91 -12.94
C GLU A 73 -26.03 -9.85 -11.99
N LEU A 74 -24.79 -9.41 -12.22
CA LEU A 74 -24.17 -8.34 -11.43
C LEU A 74 -24.79 -6.97 -11.70
N THR A 75 -25.13 -6.68 -12.96
CA THR A 75 -25.87 -5.46 -13.32
C THR A 75 -27.24 -5.46 -12.64
N ARG A 76 -27.97 -6.59 -12.71
CA ARG A 76 -29.28 -6.75 -12.05
C ARG A 76 -29.16 -6.57 -10.54
N LEU A 77 -28.17 -7.18 -9.90
CA LEU A 77 -27.92 -7.04 -8.47
C LEU A 77 -27.67 -5.58 -8.07
N ALA A 78 -26.87 -4.84 -8.84
CA ALA A 78 -26.62 -3.42 -8.58
C ALA A 78 -27.88 -2.57 -8.74
N SER A 79 -28.70 -2.85 -9.76
CA SER A 79 -30.00 -2.20 -9.98
C SER A 79 -31.01 -2.53 -8.87
N GLN A 80 -31.02 -3.77 -8.37
CA GLN A 80 -31.87 -4.19 -7.26
C GLN A 80 -31.45 -3.55 -5.94
N PHE A 81 -30.14 -3.44 -5.67
CA PHE A 81 -29.63 -2.70 -4.51
C PHE A 81 -30.10 -1.24 -4.54
N LEU A 82 -30.03 -0.63 -5.72
CA LEU A 82 -30.51 0.73 -5.94
C LEU A 82 -32.01 0.86 -5.64
N ALA A 83 -32.84 0.02 -6.25
CA ALA A 83 -34.29 0.03 -6.02
C ALA A 83 -34.67 -0.25 -4.55
N ALA A 84 -33.96 -1.18 -3.90
CA ALA A 84 -34.18 -1.48 -2.50
C ALA A 84 -33.84 -0.30 -1.60
N ASN A 85 -32.76 0.43 -1.88
CA ASN A 85 -32.41 1.62 -1.10
C ASN A 85 -33.43 2.77 -1.27
N GLU A 86 -34.09 2.87 -2.42
CA GLU A 86 -35.10 3.91 -2.70
C GLU A 86 -36.50 3.54 -2.20
N HIS A 87 -36.88 2.25 -2.26
CA HIS A 87 -38.27 1.83 -2.12
C HIS A 87 -38.52 0.57 -1.26
N ALA A 88 -37.49 -0.18 -0.81
CA ALA A 88 -37.69 -1.50 -0.17
C ALA A 88 -36.85 -1.79 1.09
N SER A 89 -37.11 -2.93 1.73
CA SER A 89 -36.41 -3.41 2.93
C SER A 89 -35.06 -4.03 2.59
N MET A 90 -33.99 -3.61 3.26
CA MET A 90 -32.64 -4.16 3.07
C MET A 90 -32.53 -5.67 3.37
N GLU A 91 -33.50 -6.26 4.08
CA GLU A 91 -33.57 -7.73 4.27
C GLU A 91 -34.01 -8.48 3.00
N GLU A 92 -34.91 -7.90 2.22
CA GLU A 92 -35.31 -8.46 0.92
C GLU A 92 -34.13 -8.42 -0.05
N TRP A 93 -33.39 -7.31 -0.05
CA TRP A 93 -32.14 -7.19 -0.81
C TRP A 93 -31.10 -8.23 -0.37
N ARG A 94 -30.91 -8.45 0.94
CA ARG A 94 -30.00 -9.47 1.45
C ARG A 94 -30.37 -10.86 0.93
N THR A 95 -31.65 -11.22 0.95
CA THR A 95 -32.15 -12.49 0.43
C THR A 95 -31.88 -12.63 -1.07
N GLN A 96 -32.09 -11.57 -1.84
CA GLN A 96 -31.79 -11.55 -3.27
C GLN A 96 -30.29 -11.68 -3.56
N ALA A 97 -29.45 -10.95 -2.81
CA ALA A 97 -28.00 -11.05 -2.94
C ALA A 97 -27.52 -12.48 -2.70
N LEU A 98 -27.95 -13.11 -1.60
CA LEU A 98 -27.67 -14.52 -1.34
C LEU A 98 -28.15 -15.42 -2.48
N GLY A 99 -29.34 -15.17 -3.02
CA GLY A 99 -29.88 -15.92 -4.16
C GLY A 99 -29.03 -15.80 -5.43
N VAL A 100 -28.59 -14.59 -5.80
CA VAL A 100 -27.74 -14.35 -7.00
C VAL A 100 -26.43 -15.12 -6.93
N PHE A 101 -25.83 -15.21 -5.73
CA PHE A 101 -24.60 -15.93 -5.53
C PHE A 101 -24.81 -17.38 -5.06
N HIS A 102 -26.04 -17.89 -5.10
CA HIS A 102 -26.39 -19.25 -4.64
C HIS A 102 -25.90 -19.57 -3.23
N GLY A 103 -25.82 -18.56 -2.36
CA GLY A 103 -25.28 -18.67 -1.00
C GLY A 103 -23.75 -18.75 -0.91
N ASP A 104 -22.99 -18.70 -2.02
CA ASP A 104 -21.54 -18.71 -1.97
C ASP A 104 -20.99 -17.34 -1.52
N VAL A 105 -20.72 -17.26 -0.21
CA VAL A 105 -20.15 -16.07 0.45
C VAL A 105 -18.78 -15.66 -0.10
N ARG A 106 -18.03 -16.58 -0.72
CA ARG A 106 -16.74 -16.25 -1.34
C ARG A 106 -16.95 -15.46 -2.61
N GLU A 107 -17.93 -15.83 -3.42
CA GLU A 107 -18.29 -15.10 -4.64
C GLU A 107 -18.89 -13.72 -4.29
N ILE A 108 -19.72 -13.64 -3.24
CA ILE A 108 -20.20 -12.35 -2.70
C ILE A 108 -19.02 -11.45 -2.31
N THR A 109 -18.04 -12.01 -1.59
CA THR A 109 -16.85 -11.26 -1.14
C THR A 109 -16.01 -10.77 -2.31
N ARG A 110 -15.76 -11.63 -3.30
CA ARG A 110 -15.00 -11.26 -4.50
C ARG A 110 -15.72 -10.17 -5.30
N ALA A 111 -17.04 -10.28 -5.47
CA ALA A 111 -17.84 -9.24 -6.10
C ALA A 111 -17.74 -7.91 -5.34
N ALA A 112 -17.86 -7.94 -4.00
CA ALA A 112 -17.71 -6.75 -3.15
C ALA A 112 -16.35 -6.05 -3.34
N SER A 113 -15.25 -6.82 -3.38
CA SER A 113 -13.89 -6.30 -3.61
C SER A 113 -13.74 -5.61 -4.96
N LEU A 114 -14.35 -6.18 -6.00
CA LEU A 114 -14.29 -5.59 -7.34
C LEU A 114 -15.13 -4.31 -7.44
N PHE A 115 -16.33 -4.30 -6.87
CA PHE A 115 -17.11 -3.07 -6.74
C PHE A 115 -16.33 -1.99 -5.98
N ALA A 116 -15.59 -2.38 -4.93
CA ALA A 116 -14.79 -1.45 -4.16
C ALA A 116 -13.61 -0.92 -4.98
N LYS A 117 -13.10 -1.68 -5.96
CA LYS A 117 -12.02 -1.20 -6.84
C LYS A 117 -12.53 -0.22 -7.91
N LEU A 118 -13.71 -0.49 -8.47
CA LEU A 118 -14.20 0.18 -9.68
C LEU A 118 -15.13 1.36 -9.39
N SER A 119 -15.76 1.39 -8.22
CA SER A 119 -16.71 2.43 -7.85
C SER A 119 -16.09 3.41 -6.83
N PRO A 120 -16.18 4.74 -7.05
CA PRO A 120 -15.94 5.73 -6.01
C PRO A 120 -16.91 5.59 -4.83
N ASN A 121 -18.14 5.18 -5.11
CA ASN A 121 -19.16 4.91 -4.09
C ASN A 121 -19.03 3.47 -3.58
N LYS A 122 -18.77 3.31 -2.27
CA LYS A 122 -18.54 2.00 -1.63
C LYS A 122 -19.79 1.35 -1.03
N SER A 123 -20.99 1.93 -1.17
CA SER A 123 -22.20 1.44 -0.49
C SER A 123 -22.57 0.01 -0.87
N LEU A 124 -22.51 -0.35 -2.15
CA LEU A 124 -22.78 -1.72 -2.60
C LEU A 124 -21.73 -2.71 -2.08
N SER A 125 -20.44 -2.34 -2.15
CA SER A 125 -19.36 -3.16 -1.60
C SER A 125 -19.52 -3.38 -0.11
N TYR A 126 -19.84 -2.32 0.63
CA TYR A 126 -20.14 -2.40 2.05
C TYR A 126 -21.28 -3.37 2.32
N ALA A 127 -22.38 -3.27 1.59
CA ALA A 127 -23.55 -4.11 1.78
C ALA A 127 -23.24 -5.59 1.49
N LEU A 128 -22.50 -5.88 0.42
CA LEU A 128 -22.10 -7.25 0.07
C LEU A 128 -21.10 -7.81 1.10
N TYR A 129 -20.12 -7.02 1.54
CA TYR A 129 -19.21 -7.44 2.61
C TYR A 129 -19.97 -7.71 3.90
N LYS A 130 -20.95 -6.87 4.27
CA LYS A 130 -21.79 -7.10 5.45
C LYS A 130 -22.53 -8.43 5.34
N VAL A 131 -23.17 -8.73 4.21
CA VAL A 131 -23.88 -9.99 4.00
C VAL A 131 -22.93 -11.18 4.18
N ALA A 132 -21.80 -11.20 3.47
CA ALA A 132 -20.85 -12.30 3.58
C ALA A 132 -20.23 -12.40 4.99
N ALA A 133 -20.02 -11.28 5.68
CA ALA A 133 -19.49 -11.24 7.03
C ALA A 133 -20.50 -11.77 8.07
N GLU A 134 -21.80 -11.48 7.91
CA GLU A 134 -22.89 -12.01 8.75
C GLU A 134 -23.15 -13.50 8.52
N GLU A 135 -22.76 -14.03 7.36
CA GLU A 135 -22.66 -15.47 7.09
C GLU A 135 -21.30 -16.07 7.53
N GLY A 136 -20.46 -15.27 8.18
CA GLY A 136 -19.26 -15.70 8.87
C GLY A 136 -17.96 -15.67 8.08
N HIS A 137 -17.94 -15.10 6.87
CA HIS A 137 -16.72 -15.05 6.06
C HIS A 137 -15.71 -14.04 6.62
N ALA A 138 -14.57 -14.52 7.17
CA ALA A 138 -13.60 -13.68 7.88
C ALA A 138 -12.97 -12.55 7.03
N ASN A 139 -12.66 -12.80 5.75
CA ASN A 139 -12.14 -11.76 4.86
C ASN A 139 -13.20 -10.69 4.58
N ALA A 140 -14.47 -11.07 4.45
CA ALA A 140 -15.56 -10.11 4.28
C ALA A 140 -15.73 -9.26 5.54
N ALA A 141 -15.66 -9.88 6.71
CA ALA A 141 -15.70 -9.22 8.00
C ALA A 141 -14.57 -8.20 8.17
N TYR A 142 -13.36 -8.54 7.71
CA TYR A 142 -12.23 -7.62 7.70
C TYR A 142 -12.52 -6.39 6.83
N HIS A 143 -12.89 -6.57 5.57
CA HIS A 143 -13.16 -5.44 4.67
C HIS A 143 -14.35 -4.61 5.15
N TYR A 144 -15.39 -5.26 5.68
CA TYR A 144 -16.52 -4.61 6.32
C TYR A 144 -16.08 -3.74 7.49
N ALA A 145 -15.24 -4.27 8.39
CA ALA A 145 -14.73 -3.54 9.54
C ALA A 145 -13.83 -2.35 9.14
N VAL A 146 -13.03 -2.49 8.09
CA VAL A 146 -12.20 -1.40 7.54
C VAL A 146 -13.09 -0.27 7.01
N LEU A 147 -14.11 -0.58 6.21
CA LEU A 147 -15.05 0.42 5.68
C LEU A 147 -15.85 1.13 6.80
N LEU A 148 -16.18 0.42 7.88
CA LEU A 148 -16.77 1.02 9.08
C LEU A 148 -15.80 1.97 9.81
N GLY A 149 -14.51 1.63 9.82
CA GLY A 149 -13.46 2.34 10.55
C GLY A 149 -12.92 3.60 9.85
N THR A 150 -12.90 3.63 8.51
CA THR A 150 -12.44 4.78 7.71
C THR A 150 -13.41 5.97 7.81
N GLY A 151 -14.68 5.72 8.15
CA GLY A 151 -15.71 6.75 8.28
C GLY A 151 -16.30 7.22 6.95
N GLU A 152 -15.88 6.61 5.83
CA GLU A 152 -16.39 6.90 4.49
C GLU A 152 -17.91 6.74 4.38
N MET A 153 -18.48 5.83 5.18
CA MET A 153 -19.91 5.55 5.18
C MET A 153 -20.74 6.44 6.14
N ARG A 154 -20.14 7.45 6.81
CA ARG A 154 -20.79 8.36 7.80
C ARG A 154 -21.84 7.68 8.69
N MET A 155 -21.39 6.59 9.33
CA MET A 155 -22.21 5.74 10.17
C MET A 155 -22.07 6.11 11.65
N GLU A 156 -23.18 6.46 12.31
CA GLU A 156 -23.19 6.66 13.76
C GLU A 156 -22.85 5.33 14.47
N GLY A 157 -21.90 5.37 15.42
CA GLY A 157 -21.41 4.17 16.12
C GLY A 157 -20.55 3.19 15.30
N GLY A 158 -20.42 3.37 13.98
CA GLY A 158 -19.73 2.44 13.08
C GLY A 158 -18.28 2.13 13.47
N ARG A 159 -17.57 3.12 14.03
CA ARG A 159 -16.19 2.97 14.53
C ARG A 159 -16.06 1.96 15.67
N GLY A 160 -17.05 1.90 16.56
CA GLY A 160 -17.06 0.94 17.68
C GLY A 160 -17.26 -0.48 17.17
N VAL A 161 -18.17 -0.65 16.21
CA VAL A 161 -18.47 -1.95 15.59
C VAL A 161 -17.27 -2.49 14.82
N GLY A 162 -16.66 -1.68 13.95
CA GLY A 162 -15.46 -2.09 13.21
C GLY A 162 -14.34 -2.53 14.14
N GLY A 163 -14.07 -1.77 15.21
CA GLY A 163 -13.06 -2.12 16.20
C GLY A 163 -13.34 -3.43 16.94
N GLN A 164 -14.61 -3.77 17.18
CA GLN A 164 -14.98 -5.04 17.80
C GLN A 164 -14.77 -6.21 16.84
N ILE A 165 -15.19 -6.09 15.58
CA ILE A 165 -14.97 -7.10 14.55
C ILE A 165 -13.48 -7.40 14.38
N ILE A 166 -12.60 -6.38 14.38
CA ILE A 166 -11.15 -6.60 14.31
C ILE A 166 -10.63 -7.42 15.49
N LYS A 167 -11.14 -7.19 16.71
CA LYS A 167 -10.76 -8.02 17.87
C LYS A 167 -11.24 -9.46 17.70
N ASP A 168 -12.45 -9.66 17.20
CA ASP A 168 -13.00 -11.00 17.02
C ASP A 168 -12.27 -11.77 15.90
N LEU A 169 -11.88 -11.08 14.82
CA LEU A 169 -10.98 -11.61 13.79
C LEU A 169 -9.60 -11.98 14.36
N ALA A 170 -9.02 -11.13 15.22
CA ALA A 170 -7.74 -11.43 15.84
C ALA A 170 -7.81 -12.65 16.77
N LYS A 171 -8.92 -12.85 17.50
CA LYS A 171 -9.12 -14.03 18.37
C LYS A 171 -9.10 -15.35 17.59
N ILE A 172 -9.62 -15.36 16.36
CA ILE A 172 -9.60 -16.54 15.49
C ILE A 172 -8.30 -16.65 14.66
N GLY A 173 -7.33 -15.76 14.89
CA GLY A 173 -6.05 -15.77 14.19
C GLY A 173 -6.12 -15.30 12.73
N HIS A 174 -7.10 -14.47 12.36
CA HIS A 174 -7.21 -13.92 11.01
C HIS A 174 -6.04 -12.97 10.72
N PRO A 175 -5.16 -13.26 9.73
CA PRO A 175 -3.90 -12.54 9.59
C PRO A 175 -4.04 -11.02 9.39
N PRO A 176 -4.93 -10.52 8.50
CA PRO A 176 -5.20 -9.08 8.41
C PRO A 176 -5.80 -8.47 9.69
N GLY A 177 -6.60 -9.25 10.44
CA GLY A 177 -7.20 -8.80 11.70
C GLY A 177 -6.16 -8.64 12.81
N LEU A 178 -5.25 -9.62 12.92
CA LEU A 178 -4.09 -9.58 13.81
C LEU A 178 -3.19 -8.37 13.51
N MET A 179 -2.89 -8.11 12.23
CA MET A 179 -2.10 -6.94 11.82
C MET A 179 -2.74 -5.62 12.29
N LEU A 180 -4.03 -5.43 12.04
CA LEU A 180 -4.75 -4.20 12.46
C LEU A 180 -4.75 -4.02 13.99
N LEU A 181 -4.92 -5.11 14.73
CA LEU A 181 -4.89 -5.07 16.19
C LEU A 181 -3.47 -4.76 16.71
N ALA A 182 -2.45 -5.36 16.10
CA ALA A 182 -1.05 -5.09 16.40
C ALA A 182 -0.70 -3.62 16.17
N GLU A 183 -1.12 -3.02 15.06
CA GLU A 183 -0.89 -1.59 14.82
C GLU A 183 -1.59 -0.69 15.85
N THR A 184 -2.78 -1.08 16.31
CA THR A 184 -3.47 -0.34 17.37
C THR A 184 -2.68 -0.37 18.69
N ARG A 185 -1.95 -1.47 18.94
CA ARG A 185 -1.03 -1.61 20.09
C ARG A 185 0.23 -0.76 19.88
N LEU A 186 0.85 -0.83 18.71
CA LEU A 186 2.02 -0.02 18.35
C LEU A 186 1.76 1.48 18.44
N ALA A 187 0.56 1.93 18.03
CA ALA A 187 0.13 3.33 18.16
C ALA A 187 0.02 3.80 19.61
N ARG A 188 -0.04 2.87 20.58
CA ARG A 188 0.00 3.12 22.03
C ARG A 188 1.36 2.81 22.63
N ASN A 189 2.39 2.64 21.80
CA ASN A 189 3.74 2.23 22.18
C ASN A 189 3.83 0.85 22.83
N ASP A 190 2.83 -0.02 22.65
CA ASP A 190 2.79 -1.38 23.18
C ASP A 190 3.37 -2.37 22.16
N ALA A 191 4.70 -2.37 22.02
CA ALA A 191 5.41 -3.27 21.10
C ALA A 191 5.36 -4.73 21.56
N ALA A 192 5.50 -4.97 22.87
CA ALA A 192 5.41 -6.31 23.46
C ALA A 192 4.04 -6.95 23.20
N GLY A 193 2.94 -6.20 23.38
CA GLY A 193 1.59 -6.68 23.10
C GLY A 193 1.26 -6.83 21.62
N ALA A 194 2.08 -6.25 20.71
CA ALA A 194 1.95 -6.41 19.27
C ALA A 194 2.74 -7.62 18.74
N TYR A 195 3.78 -8.07 19.45
CA TYR A 195 4.76 -9.05 18.98
C TYR A 195 4.13 -10.34 18.42
N ALA A 196 3.41 -11.07 19.26
CA ALA A 196 2.81 -12.35 18.88
C ALA A 196 1.77 -12.20 17.75
N MET A 197 1.07 -11.06 17.70
CA MET A 197 0.09 -10.77 16.64
C MET A 197 0.79 -10.53 15.30
N LEU A 198 1.88 -9.78 15.29
CA LEU A 198 2.69 -9.55 14.09
C LEU A 198 3.31 -10.85 13.58
N GLU A 199 3.85 -11.67 14.48
CA GLU A 199 4.43 -12.96 14.12
C GLU A 199 3.39 -13.89 13.47
N GLN A 200 2.21 -14.02 14.08
CA GLN A 200 1.14 -14.85 13.54
C GLN A 200 0.58 -14.29 12.22
N ALA A 201 0.44 -12.96 12.10
CA ALA A 201 0.02 -12.32 10.86
C ALA A 201 1.04 -12.53 9.72
N ALA A 202 2.33 -12.43 10.02
CA ALA A 202 3.42 -12.67 9.08
C ALA A 202 3.42 -14.12 8.57
N LYS A 203 3.34 -15.09 9.48
CA LYS A 203 3.18 -16.53 9.14
C LYS A 203 1.89 -16.80 8.34
N GLY A 204 0.86 -15.97 8.53
CA GLY A 204 -0.36 -15.96 7.74
C GLY A 204 -0.26 -15.28 6.36
N GLY A 205 0.92 -14.83 5.96
CA GLY A 205 1.19 -14.26 4.64
C GLY A 205 1.05 -12.73 4.56
N VAL A 206 0.96 -12.03 5.69
CA VAL A 206 0.90 -10.55 5.69
C VAL A 206 2.30 -9.96 5.66
N ALA A 207 2.76 -9.55 4.47
CA ALA A 207 4.09 -8.96 4.26
C ALA A 207 4.37 -7.76 5.19
N ALA A 208 3.38 -6.88 5.38
CA ALA A 208 3.51 -5.73 6.27
C ALA A 208 3.78 -6.14 7.73
N ALA A 209 3.25 -7.28 8.18
CA ALA A 209 3.47 -7.76 9.54
C ALA A 209 4.92 -8.24 9.72
N ALA A 210 5.45 -9.00 8.75
CA ALA A 210 6.85 -9.42 8.73
C ALA A 210 7.78 -8.20 8.72
N PHE A 211 7.49 -7.21 7.88
CA PHE A 211 8.26 -5.98 7.79
C PHE A 211 8.26 -5.18 9.09
N GLN A 212 7.08 -4.97 9.71
CA GLN A 212 7.01 -4.26 10.99
C GLN A 212 7.72 -5.03 12.11
N LEU A 213 7.62 -6.35 12.12
CA LEU A 213 8.33 -7.18 13.09
C LEU A 213 9.85 -7.03 12.97
N GLY A 214 10.38 -7.10 11.74
CA GLY A 214 11.80 -6.86 11.47
C GLY A 214 12.26 -5.47 11.95
N LYS A 215 11.47 -4.42 11.73
CA LYS A 215 11.78 -3.07 12.23
C LYS A 215 11.85 -3.03 13.76
N LEU A 216 10.87 -3.61 14.44
CA LEU A 216 10.82 -3.60 15.91
C LEU A 216 11.99 -4.38 16.51
N MET A 217 12.39 -5.50 15.88
CA MET A 217 13.56 -6.28 16.30
C MET A 217 14.85 -5.51 16.11
N ARG A 218 15.07 -4.94 14.91
CA ARG A 218 16.25 -4.12 14.62
C ARG A 218 16.40 -2.96 15.61
N ASP A 219 15.28 -2.33 15.97
CA ASP A 219 15.25 -1.23 16.93
C ASP A 219 15.33 -1.71 18.41
N GLY A 220 15.50 -3.01 18.66
CA GLY A 220 15.63 -3.61 20.00
C GLY A 220 14.36 -3.55 20.85
N ARG A 221 13.19 -3.35 20.24
CA ARG A 221 11.91 -3.15 20.95
C ARG A 221 11.20 -4.46 21.28
N VAL A 222 11.50 -5.52 20.55
CA VAL A 222 10.98 -6.88 20.73
C VAL A 222 11.98 -7.88 20.15
N GLY A 223 12.03 -9.11 20.66
CA GLY A 223 12.93 -10.14 20.13
C GLY A 223 14.41 -9.73 20.12
N GLU A 224 15.21 -10.46 19.35
CA GLU A 224 16.64 -10.19 19.21
C GLU A 224 16.94 -9.43 17.90
N PRO A 225 17.79 -8.39 17.91
CA PRO A 225 18.11 -7.60 16.71
C PRO A 225 18.64 -8.42 15.52
N ASP A 226 19.41 -9.48 15.79
CA ASP A 226 20.00 -10.34 14.75
C ASP A 226 18.94 -11.10 13.93
N GLN A 227 17.73 -11.27 14.46
CA GLN A 227 16.62 -11.92 13.77
C GLN A 227 15.91 -10.98 12.79
N ALA A 228 16.17 -9.67 12.85
CA ALA A 228 15.48 -8.68 12.02
C ALA A 228 15.62 -8.96 10.52
N ARG A 229 16.81 -9.38 10.07
CA ARG A 229 17.06 -9.71 8.66
C ARG A 229 16.13 -10.82 8.16
N GLY A 230 15.97 -11.90 8.93
CA GLY A 230 15.09 -13.01 8.55
C GLY A 230 13.64 -12.56 8.35
N TRP A 231 13.15 -11.62 9.15
CA TRP A 231 11.81 -11.05 8.98
C TRP A 231 11.69 -10.09 7.80
N PHE A 232 12.75 -9.35 7.47
CA PHE A 232 12.79 -8.56 6.23
C PHE A 232 12.81 -9.45 4.98
N GLU A 233 13.56 -10.55 5.01
CA GLU A 233 13.57 -11.57 3.95
C GLU A 233 12.21 -12.27 3.81
N GLU A 234 11.52 -12.53 4.92
CA GLU A 234 10.16 -13.06 4.89
C GLU A 234 9.18 -12.05 4.29
N ALA A 235 9.28 -10.77 4.64
CA ALA A 235 8.49 -9.71 4.01
C ALA A 235 8.76 -9.64 2.49
N ALA A 236 10.02 -9.76 2.08
CA ALA A 236 10.43 -9.82 0.69
C ALA A 236 9.82 -11.04 -0.05
N ARG A 237 9.87 -12.22 0.58
CA ARG A 237 9.26 -13.46 0.05
C ARG A 237 7.75 -13.30 -0.16
N LEU A 238 7.10 -12.51 0.70
CA LEU A 238 5.68 -12.14 0.60
C LEU A 238 5.42 -10.98 -0.37
N GLY A 239 6.43 -10.52 -1.10
CA GLY A 239 6.32 -9.52 -2.17
C GLY A 239 6.49 -8.06 -1.73
N SER A 240 7.08 -7.77 -0.56
CA SER A 240 7.39 -6.40 -0.13
C SER A 240 8.76 -5.93 -0.69
N PRO A 241 8.80 -4.90 -1.55
CA PRO A 241 10.04 -4.27 -1.97
C PRO A 241 10.80 -3.63 -0.81
N GLU A 242 10.09 -3.12 0.19
CA GLU A 242 10.67 -2.56 1.41
C GLU A 242 11.37 -3.64 2.25
N GLY A 243 10.83 -4.86 2.28
CA GLY A 243 11.49 -6.03 2.89
C GLY A 243 12.86 -6.30 2.24
N LEU A 244 12.93 -6.31 0.91
CA LEU A 244 14.20 -6.49 0.19
C LEU A 244 15.18 -5.36 0.50
N PHE A 245 14.71 -4.12 0.43
CA PHE A 245 15.53 -2.96 0.75
C PHE A 245 16.11 -3.05 2.16
N MET A 246 15.26 -3.33 3.16
CA MET A 246 15.72 -3.40 4.55
C MET A 246 16.67 -4.56 4.80
N ALA A 247 16.45 -5.73 4.19
CA ALA A 247 17.42 -6.83 4.24
C ALA A 247 18.78 -6.41 3.66
N GLY A 248 18.77 -5.72 2.51
CA GLY A 248 19.97 -5.10 1.93
C GLY A 248 20.65 -4.10 2.86
N THR A 249 19.88 -3.25 3.57
CA THR A 249 20.47 -2.30 4.54
C THR A 249 21.15 -2.99 5.72
N VAL A 250 20.62 -4.12 6.19
CA VAL A 250 21.25 -4.91 7.25
C VAL A 250 22.57 -5.49 6.75
N LEU A 251 22.56 -6.11 5.55
CA LEU A 251 23.77 -6.65 4.93
C LEU A 251 24.84 -5.58 4.68
N ALA A 252 24.44 -4.38 4.25
CA ALA A 252 25.35 -3.26 4.09
C ALA A 252 25.98 -2.82 5.42
N GLY A 253 25.21 -2.83 6.52
CA GLY A 253 25.72 -2.54 7.86
C GLY A 253 26.67 -3.63 8.40
N GLU A 254 26.53 -4.86 7.91
CA GLU A 254 27.46 -5.98 8.13
C GLU A 254 28.65 -5.98 7.15
N GLU A 255 28.82 -4.92 6.35
CA GLU A 255 29.86 -4.77 5.32
C GLU A 255 29.82 -5.83 4.20
N LYS A 256 28.69 -6.53 4.03
CA LYS A 256 28.45 -7.51 2.96
C LYS A 256 27.92 -6.82 1.71
N PHE A 257 28.72 -5.92 1.15
CA PHE A 257 28.28 -4.98 0.12
C PHE A 257 27.81 -5.65 -1.19
N GLY A 258 28.45 -6.74 -1.62
CA GLY A 258 28.02 -7.46 -2.83
C GLY A 258 26.64 -8.11 -2.67
N GLU A 259 26.37 -8.71 -1.51
CA GLU A 259 25.05 -9.26 -1.20
C GLU A 259 24.00 -8.14 -1.03
N ALA A 260 24.37 -7.05 -0.36
CA ALA A 260 23.49 -5.89 -0.20
C ALA A 260 23.06 -5.31 -1.56
N LEU A 261 23.98 -5.25 -2.53
CA LEU A 261 23.70 -4.78 -3.89
C LEU A 261 22.65 -5.65 -4.58
N ASP A 262 22.76 -6.98 -4.54
CA ASP A 262 21.73 -7.88 -5.12
C ASP A 262 20.33 -7.59 -4.55
N TYR A 263 20.24 -7.43 -3.23
CA TYR A 263 18.98 -7.08 -2.57
C TYR A 263 18.44 -5.71 -3.01
N PHE A 264 19.32 -4.70 -3.13
CA PHE A 264 18.91 -3.39 -3.60
C PHE A 264 18.49 -3.40 -5.07
N GLU A 265 19.15 -4.13 -5.95
CA GLU A 265 18.76 -4.27 -7.36
C GLU A 265 17.39 -4.93 -7.50
N ARG A 266 17.15 -6.01 -6.75
CA ARG A 266 15.84 -6.67 -6.71
C ARG A 266 14.75 -5.76 -6.16
N ALA A 267 15.03 -4.97 -5.12
CA ALA A 267 14.09 -3.99 -4.59
C ALA A 267 13.82 -2.86 -5.60
N ALA A 268 14.85 -2.38 -6.29
CA ALA A 268 14.78 -1.33 -7.31
C ALA A 268 13.95 -1.78 -8.53
N ALA A 269 14.10 -3.03 -8.95
CA ALA A 269 13.32 -3.66 -10.02
C ALA A 269 11.82 -3.75 -9.68
N LEU A 270 11.47 -3.82 -8.39
CA LEU A 270 10.10 -3.75 -7.89
C LEU A 270 9.62 -2.32 -7.60
N GLY A 271 10.40 -1.29 -7.97
CA GLY A 271 10.03 0.11 -7.83
C GLY A 271 10.36 0.75 -6.48
N ASN A 272 11.19 0.11 -5.63
CA ASN A 272 11.65 0.77 -4.41
C ASN A 272 12.62 1.92 -4.74
N VAL A 273 12.18 3.14 -4.48
CA VAL A 273 12.88 4.39 -4.86
C VAL A 273 14.18 4.60 -4.08
N GLU A 274 14.21 4.23 -2.79
CA GLU A 274 15.42 4.30 -1.95
C GLU A 274 16.46 3.28 -2.42
N ALA A 275 16.02 2.09 -2.83
CA ALA A 275 16.88 1.07 -3.42
C ALA A 275 17.47 1.52 -4.76
N GLN A 276 16.65 2.10 -5.66
CA GLN A 276 17.15 2.69 -6.92
C GLN A 276 18.25 3.71 -6.64
N TYR A 277 18.07 4.58 -5.64
CA TYR A 277 19.11 5.52 -5.24
C TYR A 277 20.38 4.81 -4.71
N ASN A 278 20.24 3.81 -3.85
CA ASN A 278 21.37 3.08 -3.26
C ASN A 278 22.14 2.26 -4.30
N VAL A 279 21.48 1.61 -5.25
CA VAL A 279 22.15 0.91 -6.36
C VAL A 279 23.01 1.90 -7.14
N GLY A 280 22.47 3.07 -7.47
CA GLY A 280 23.26 4.09 -8.16
C GLY A 280 24.46 4.58 -7.34
N LEU A 281 24.31 4.70 -6.01
CA LEU A 281 25.43 5.04 -5.13
C LEU A 281 26.51 3.95 -5.13
N TYR A 282 26.13 2.68 -5.10
CA TYR A 282 27.06 1.54 -5.10
C TYR A 282 27.86 1.49 -6.40
N TYR A 283 27.20 1.63 -7.55
CA TYR A 283 27.89 1.67 -8.84
C TYR A 283 28.78 2.91 -9.01
N LEU A 284 28.37 4.08 -8.50
CA LEU A 284 29.20 5.28 -8.58
C LEU A 284 30.49 5.13 -7.75
N GLN A 285 30.43 4.41 -6.63
CA GLN A 285 31.56 4.25 -5.71
C GLN A 285 32.37 2.98 -5.97
N GLY A 286 31.83 1.99 -6.68
CA GLY A 286 32.40 0.64 -6.76
C GLY A 286 32.26 -0.13 -5.44
N THR A 287 31.21 0.14 -4.66
CA THR A 287 30.97 -0.50 -3.37
C THR A 287 30.41 -1.90 -3.60
N GLY A 288 31.19 -2.95 -3.30
CA GLY A 288 30.77 -4.34 -3.51
C GLY A 288 30.64 -4.77 -4.98
N CYS A 289 31.06 -3.92 -5.94
CA CYS A 289 30.98 -4.15 -7.37
C CYS A 289 32.04 -3.34 -8.14
N GLU A 290 32.18 -3.57 -9.44
CA GLU A 290 32.98 -2.70 -10.29
C GLU A 290 32.29 -1.33 -10.46
N LYS A 291 33.09 -0.26 -10.36
CA LYS A 291 32.59 1.11 -10.51
C LYS A 291 32.02 1.33 -11.91
N ASN A 292 30.78 1.81 -11.99
CA ASN A 292 30.07 2.11 -13.23
C ASN A 292 29.20 3.38 -13.09
N PRO A 293 29.77 4.58 -13.34
CA PRO A 293 29.06 5.85 -13.22
C PRO A 293 27.86 5.98 -14.17
N GLU A 294 27.87 5.31 -15.32
CA GLU A 294 26.77 5.29 -16.28
C GLU A 294 25.54 4.57 -15.71
N LEU A 295 25.72 3.39 -15.11
CA LEU A 295 24.64 2.69 -14.40
C LEU A 295 24.13 3.52 -13.22
N ALA A 296 25.01 4.24 -12.53
CA ALA A 296 24.60 5.16 -11.47
C ALA A 296 23.65 6.25 -11.99
N VAL A 297 23.95 6.82 -13.17
CA VAL A 297 23.07 7.79 -13.84
C VAL A 297 21.72 7.15 -14.19
N GLU A 298 21.69 5.92 -14.70
CA GLU A 298 20.45 5.22 -15.04
C GLU A 298 19.56 5.02 -13.81
N TYR A 299 20.08 4.41 -12.75
CA TYR A 299 19.32 4.16 -11.52
C TYR A 299 18.87 5.44 -10.82
N TRP A 300 19.72 6.48 -10.77
CA TRP A 300 19.30 7.78 -10.23
C TRP A 300 18.28 8.50 -11.12
N THR A 301 18.28 8.24 -12.43
CA THR A 301 17.23 8.74 -13.32
C THR A 301 15.89 8.07 -13.02
N MET A 302 15.88 6.77 -12.71
CA MET A 302 14.68 6.05 -12.27
C MET A 302 14.13 6.66 -10.96
N ALA A 303 14.98 6.82 -9.94
CA ALA A 303 14.57 7.42 -8.67
C ALA A 303 14.09 8.88 -8.83
N ALA A 304 14.73 9.65 -9.72
CA ALA A 304 14.29 11.00 -10.05
C ALA A 304 12.92 11.02 -10.76
N ALA A 305 12.61 10.03 -11.59
CA ALA A 305 11.28 9.93 -12.23
C ALA A 305 10.17 9.75 -11.18
N GLU A 306 10.46 9.07 -10.07
CA GLU A 306 9.58 8.90 -8.90
C GLU A 306 9.61 10.11 -7.93
N ARG A 307 10.08 11.26 -8.41
CA ARG A 307 10.17 12.53 -7.66
C ARG A 307 11.08 12.47 -6.42
N PHE A 308 12.09 11.60 -6.37
CA PHE A 308 13.00 11.52 -5.23
C PHE A 308 14.03 12.67 -5.20
N PRO A 309 13.93 13.64 -4.28
CA PRO A 309 14.73 14.87 -4.36
C PRO A 309 16.23 14.64 -4.19
N VAL A 310 16.62 13.63 -3.39
CA VAL A 310 18.03 13.29 -3.14
C VAL A 310 18.69 12.76 -4.40
N ALA A 311 18.02 11.88 -5.16
CA ALA A 311 18.54 11.40 -6.44
C ALA A 311 18.66 12.52 -7.47
N MET A 312 17.66 13.40 -7.57
CA MET A 312 17.70 14.55 -8.48
C MET A 312 18.89 15.47 -8.19
N LEU A 313 19.09 15.83 -6.91
CA LEU A 313 20.19 16.69 -6.48
C LEU A 313 21.55 16.04 -6.80
N ASN A 314 21.73 14.76 -6.48
CA ASN A 314 23.01 14.08 -6.66
C ASN A 314 23.30 13.81 -8.14
N LEU A 315 22.29 13.45 -8.93
CA LEU A 315 22.42 13.34 -10.38
C LEU A 315 22.77 14.70 -11.02
N ALA A 316 22.16 15.79 -10.57
CA ALA A 316 22.51 17.13 -11.04
C ALA A 316 23.96 17.50 -10.72
N LYS A 317 24.44 17.20 -9.49
CA LYS A 317 25.85 17.42 -9.11
C LYS A 317 26.80 16.63 -10.01
N LEU A 318 26.53 15.34 -10.20
CA LEU A 318 27.33 14.46 -11.05
C LEU A 318 27.44 15.01 -12.49
N LEU A 319 26.32 15.41 -13.08
CA LEU A 319 26.27 16.01 -14.43
C LEU A 319 26.88 17.42 -14.49
N MET A 320 26.94 18.16 -13.39
CA MET A 320 27.59 19.47 -13.33
C MET A 320 29.10 19.38 -13.26
N GLU A 321 29.62 18.40 -12.52
CA GLU A 321 31.05 18.14 -12.34
C GLU A 321 31.70 17.64 -13.61
N GLY A 322 31.07 16.69 -14.31
CA GLY A 322 31.55 16.20 -15.60
C GLY A 322 32.84 15.37 -15.54
N LYS A 323 33.21 14.85 -14.35
CA LYS A 323 34.44 14.06 -14.13
C LYS A 323 34.25 12.58 -14.45
N GLU A 324 33.18 12.00 -13.92
CA GLU A 324 32.87 10.56 -14.03
C GLU A 324 31.93 10.26 -15.19
N VAL A 325 31.13 11.25 -15.61
CA VAL A 325 30.19 11.16 -16.73
C VAL A 325 30.22 12.46 -17.53
N ALA A 326 29.75 12.43 -18.78
CA ALA A 326 29.70 13.61 -19.62
C ALA A 326 28.89 14.75 -18.96
N ARG A 327 29.46 15.96 -18.97
CA ARG A 327 28.83 17.13 -18.38
C ARG A 327 27.56 17.52 -19.13
N ASP A 328 26.44 17.68 -18.42
CA ASP A 328 25.19 18.21 -18.98
C ASP A 328 24.55 19.24 -18.03
N ARG A 329 24.91 20.51 -18.25
CA ARG A 329 24.40 21.63 -17.42
C ARG A 329 22.91 21.89 -17.63
N ARG A 330 22.37 21.58 -18.81
CA ARG A 330 20.94 21.81 -19.12
C ARG A 330 20.09 20.79 -18.37
N ARG A 331 20.47 19.50 -18.43
CA ARG A 331 19.80 18.44 -17.67
C ARG A 331 19.96 18.64 -16.17
N ALA A 332 21.16 19.00 -15.70
CA ALA A 332 21.39 19.30 -14.29
C ALA A 332 20.47 20.42 -13.78
N ARG A 333 20.30 21.52 -14.54
CA ARG A 333 19.38 22.60 -14.17
C ARG A 333 17.94 22.12 -14.01
N ARG A 334 17.42 21.37 -14.99
CA ARG A 334 16.05 20.81 -14.90
C ARG A 334 15.87 19.90 -13.69
N LEU A 335 16.88 19.09 -13.37
CA LEU A 335 16.86 18.22 -12.18
C LEU A 335 16.85 19.02 -10.88
N LEU A 336 17.60 20.13 -10.79
CA LEU A 336 17.59 20.99 -9.60
C LEU A 336 16.25 21.72 -9.43
N GLU A 337 15.64 22.18 -10.53
CA GLU A 337 14.29 22.77 -10.52
C GLU A 337 13.26 21.74 -10.02
N ALA A 338 13.30 20.51 -10.55
CA ALA A 338 12.45 19.41 -10.10
C ALA A 338 12.71 19.04 -8.62
N ALA A 339 13.96 19.07 -8.16
CA ALA A 339 14.32 18.78 -6.77
C ALA A 339 13.72 19.82 -5.81
N VAL A 340 13.71 21.10 -6.18
CA VAL A 340 13.07 22.17 -5.39
C VAL A 340 11.56 21.97 -5.32
N GLU A 341 10.92 21.60 -6.43
CA GLU A 341 9.47 21.36 -6.48
C GLU A 341 9.06 20.11 -5.68
N ALA A 342 9.91 19.08 -5.67
CA ALA A 342 9.65 17.84 -4.95
C ALA A 342 10.05 17.88 -3.46
N SER A 343 10.79 18.90 -3.03
CA SER A 343 11.22 19.05 -1.64
C SER A 343 10.19 19.78 -0.78
N ASP A 344 10.21 19.50 0.52
CA ASP A 344 9.45 20.26 1.51
C ASP A 344 9.87 21.75 1.54
N LYS A 345 8.96 22.61 2.05
CA LYS A 345 9.11 24.07 1.98
C LYS A 345 10.43 24.59 2.59
N ASP A 346 10.95 23.93 3.63
CA ASP A 346 12.16 24.30 4.37
C ASP A 346 13.11 23.09 4.51
N GLY A 347 13.51 22.50 3.38
CA GLY A 347 14.32 21.28 3.34
C GLY A 347 15.77 21.50 2.90
N PHE A 348 16.71 20.82 3.56
CA PHE A 348 18.15 20.81 3.20
C PHE A 348 18.43 20.56 1.71
N ILE A 349 17.66 19.66 1.08
CA ILE A 349 17.80 19.35 -0.35
C ILE A 349 17.41 20.54 -1.22
N LYS A 350 16.35 21.25 -0.85
CA LYS A 350 15.90 22.47 -1.53
C LYS A 350 16.96 23.56 -1.47
N ASP A 351 17.51 23.81 -0.28
CA ASP A 351 18.54 24.84 -0.07
C ASP A 351 19.80 24.54 -0.90
N GLN A 352 20.25 23.27 -0.90
CA GLN A 352 21.37 22.86 -1.74
C GLN A 352 21.07 23.01 -3.23
N ALA A 353 19.85 22.67 -3.66
CA ALA A 353 19.46 22.79 -5.06
C ALA A 353 19.43 24.25 -5.52
N LEU A 354 18.86 25.14 -4.72
CA LEU A 354 18.83 26.59 -4.98
C LEU A 354 20.25 27.16 -5.05
N ALA A 355 21.12 26.82 -4.08
CA ALA A 355 22.51 27.27 -4.07
C ALA A 355 23.29 26.84 -5.33
N LEU A 356 23.08 25.60 -5.80
CA LEU A 356 23.68 25.13 -7.05
C LEU A 356 23.13 25.88 -8.28
N MET A 357 21.83 26.18 -8.32
CA MET A 357 21.23 26.96 -9.40
C MET A 357 21.77 28.39 -9.47
N GLU A 358 21.96 29.06 -8.33
CA GLU A 358 22.60 30.37 -8.27
C GLU A 358 24.04 30.35 -8.79
N ARG A 359 24.83 29.35 -8.36
CA ARG A 359 26.21 29.15 -8.85
C ARG A 359 26.25 28.92 -10.37
N MET A 360 25.24 28.27 -10.93
CA MET A 360 25.14 28.10 -12.38
C MET A 360 24.82 29.40 -13.13
N GLY A 361 24.02 30.31 -12.54
CA GLY A 361 23.70 31.61 -13.13
C GLY A 361 24.90 32.58 -13.13
N LYS A 362 25.66 32.64 -12.03
CA LYS A 362 26.85 33.51 -11.93
C LYS A 362 27.98 33.10 -12.90
N GLY A 363 28.01 31.83 -13.31
CA GLY A 363 28.98 31.30 -14.27
C GLY A 363 28.67 31.58 -15.75
N SER A 364 27.47 32.07 -16.10
CA SER A 364 27.15 32.50 -17.47
C SER A 364 27.45 33.98 -17.71
N ASP A 365 27.29 34.84 -16.69
CA ASP A 365 27.51 36.29 -16.83
C ASP A 365 28.99 36.67 -16.93
N SER A 366 29.90 35.84 -16.41
CA SER A 366 31.34 36.08 -16.44
C SER A 366 31.99 35.85 -17.82
N ARG A 367 31.23 35.43 -18.84
CA ARG A 367 31.72 35.32 -20.24
C ARG A 367 31.14 36.37 -21.20
N CYS A 368 30.24 37.23 -20.75
CA CYS A 368 29.63 38.27 -21.59
C CYS A 368 30.27 39.66 -21.47
N ASN A 369 31.29 39.85 -20.63
CA ASN A 369 31.96 41.16 -20.43
C ASN A 369 33.45 41.14 -20.84
N VAL A 370 33.74 40.65 -22.05
CA VAL A 370 34.99 40.98 -22.75
C VAL A 370 34.64 41.31 -24.20
N MET A 371 34.33 42.57 -24.48
CA MET A 371 34.43 43.19 -25.80
C MET A 371 35.09 44.54 -25.65
#